data_AF-A0A8H3G568-F1
#
_entry.id   AF-A0A8H3G568-F1
#
_cell.length_a   1.000
_cell.length_b   1.000
_cell.length_c   1.000
_cell.angle_alpha   90.00
_cell.angle_beta   90.00
_cell.angle_gamma   90.00
#
_symmetry.space_group_name_H-M   'P 1'
#
loop_
_entity.id
_entity.type
_entity.pdbx_description
1 polymer ?
#
loop_
_entity_poly.entity_id
_entity_poly.type
_entity_poly.pdbx_seq_one_letter_code
_entity_poly.pdbx_strand_id
1 'polypeptide(L)' 'MRERYRMLKEDGVKVWCISPVLIATGLGGNQEMSKSLVAEDPAPAGQFVRSVLEGQRDSDMGRVLVRDGGQP' A
#
# COMPACT_ATOMS: atom_id res chain seq x y z
N MET A 1 -0.88 4.40 -11.95
CA MET A 1 -0.44 3.01 -11.71
C MET A 1 -0.28 2.26 -13.02
N ARG A 2 -1.37 1.97 -13.74
CA ARG A 2 -1.37 1.26 -15.03
C ARG A 2 -0.32 1.78 -16.02
N GLU A 3 -0.21 3.10 -16.14
CA GLU A 3 0.77 3.72 -17.06
C GLU A 3 2.22 3.48 -16.64
N ARG A 4 2.54 3.61 -15.34
CA ARG A 4 3.90 3.35 -14.83
C ARG A 4 4.31 1.89 -15.04
N TYR A 5 3.39 0.94 -14.80
CA TYR A 5 3.67 -0.47 -15.07
C TYR A 5 3.90 -0.73 -16.56
N ARG A 6 3.08 -0.13 -17.45
CA ARG A 6 3.25 -0.27 -18.90
C ARG A 6 4.60 0.25 -19.38
N MET A 7 5.05 1.40 -18.86
CA MET A 7 6.30 2.03 -19.27
C MET A 7 7.54 1.28 -18.79
N LEU A 8 7.52 0.75 -17.56
CA LEU A 8 8.74 0.28 -16.90
C LEU A 8 8.90 -1.25 -16.86
N LYS A 9 7.87 -2.02 -17.26
CA LYS A 9 7.91 -3.49 -17.19
C LYS A 9 9.01 -4.11 -18.07
N GLU A 10 9.32 -3.50 -19.21
CA GLU A 10 10.36 -3.99 -20.12
C GLU A 10 11.77 -3.75 -19.55
N ASP A 11 11.92 -2.77 -18.65
CA ASP A 11 13.17 -2.49 -17.92
C ASP A 11 13.34 -3.41 -16.69
N GLY A 12 12.45 -4.41 -16.51
CA GLY A 12 12.46 -5.30 -15.35
C GLY A 12 12.02 -4.64 -14.04
N VAL A 13 11.47 -3.42 -14.09
CA VAL A 13 11.00 -2.70 -12.90
C VAL A 13 9.65 -3.26 -12.47
N LYS A 14 9.59 -3.72 -11.23
CA LYS A 14 8.34 -4.20 -10.63
C LYS A 14 7.52 -3.03 -10.09
N VAL A 15 6.22 -3.00 -10.39
CA VAL A 15 5.33 -1.88 -10.05
C VAL A 15 4.05 -2.40 -9.42
N TRP A 16 3.66 -1.79 -8.30
CA TRP A 16 2.39 -2.01 -7.61
C TRP A 16 1.79 -0.68 -7.15
N CYS A 17 0.51 -0.71 -6.76
CA CYS A 17 -0.11 0.35 -5.98
C CYS A 17 -0.61 -0.28 -4.71
N ILE A 18 -0.21 0.27 -3.57
CA ILE A 18 -0.60 -0.25 -2.27
C ILE A 18 -1.68 0.68 -1.74
N SER A 19 -2.86 0.12 -1.48
CA SER A 19 -3.91 0.77 -0.72
C SER A 19 -3.82 0.27 0.72
N PRO A 20 -3.12 1.01 1.59
CA PRO A 20 -3.24 0.76 3.01
C PRO A 20 -4.65 1.15 3.45
N VAL A 21 -5.20 0.40 4.41
CA VAL A 21 -6.39 0.83 5.16
C VAL A 21 -6.14 2.16 5.87
N LEU A 22 -7.16 2.76 6.47
CA LEU A 22 -7.00 4.01 7.22
C LEU A 22 -6.01 3.81 8.39
N ILE A 23 -4.96 4.62 8.42
CA ILE A 23 -3.85 4.52 9.39
C ILE A 23 -3.62 5.88 10.03
N ALA A 24 -3.31 5.87 11.33
CA ALA A 24 -3.07 7.06 12.13
C ALA A 24 -1.68 7.69 11.88
N THR A 25 -1.45 8.19 10.66
CA THR A 25 -0.22 8.90 10.29
C THR A 25 -0.29 10.40 10.64
N GLY A 26 0.84 11.11 10.56
CA GLY A 26 0.87 12.57 10.63
C GLY A 26 0.42 13.27 9.33
N LEU A 27 0.07 12.52 8.29
CA LEU A 27 -0.41 13.06 7.01
C LEU A 27 -1.90 13.41 7.13
N GLY A 28 -2.35 14.48 6.44
CA GLY A 28 -3.76 14.93 6.49
C GLY A 28 -4.07 15.96 7.58
N GLY A 29 -3.08 16.39 8.37
CA GLY A 29 -3.15 17.60 9.22
C GLY A 29 -3.83 17.44 10.57
N ASN A 30 -4.55 16.34 10.84
CA ASN A 30 -5.13 16.05 12.16
C ASN A 30 -5.01 14.57 12.52
N GLN A 31 -3.88 14.21 13.15
CA GLN A 31 -3.59 12.84 13.56
C GLN A 31 -4.52 12.35 14.66
N GLU A 32 -5.00 13.23 15.56
CA GLU A 32 -5.93 12.86 16.63
C GLU A 32 -7.31 12.49 16.07
N MET A 33 -7.80 13.25 15.09
CA MET A 33 -9.00 12.90 14.33
C MET A 33 -8.82 11.60 13.55
N SER A 34 -7.62 11.32 13.03
CA SER A 34 -7.36 10.05 12.36
C SER A 34 -7.42 8.88 13.36
N LYS A 35 -6.79 9.02 14.54
CA LYS A 35 -6.85 8.01 15.62
C LYS A 35 -8.28 7.73 16.09
N SER A 36 -9.17 8.72 16.07
CA SER A 36 -10.57 8.51 16.43
C SER A 36 -11.39 7.78 15.35
N LEU A 37 -10.91 7.77 14.10
CA LEU A 37 -11.56 7.14 12.95
C LEU A 37 -11.01 5.74 12.67
N VAL A 38 -11.20 4.76 13.57
CA VAL A 38 -10.84 3.32 13.40
C VAL A 38 -9.43 3.11 12.78
N ALA A 39 -8.53 4.09 12.91
CA ALA A 39 -7.31 4.09 12.15
C ALA A 39 -6.33 3.19 12.86
N GLU A 40 -5.76 2.26 12.11
CA GLU A 40 -4.79 1.33 12.67
C GLU A 40 -3.44 1.98 12.91
N ASP A 41 -2.62 1.30 13.70
CA ASP A 41 -1.21 1.61 13.85
C ASP A 41 -0.49 1.50 12.47
N PRO A 42 0.49 2.37 12.17
CA PRO A 42 1.23 2.32 10.92
C PRO A 42 2.15 1.10 10.75
N ALA A 43 2.60 0.45 11.83
CA ALA A 43 3.56 -0.64 11.74
C ALA A 43 3.04 -1.86 10.94
N PRO A 44 1.80 -2.35 11.14
CA PRO A 44 1.20 -3.38 10.28
C PRO A 44 1.21 -3.03 8.79
N ALA A 45 0.99 -1.76 8.43
CA ALA A 45 1.02 -1.33 7.03
C ALA A 45 2.45 -1.32 6.47
N GLY A 46 3.43 -0.93 7.29
CA GLY A 46 4.85 -1.04 6.95
C GLY A 46 5.28 -2.50 6.70
N GLN A 47 4.80 -3.43 7.53
CA GLN A 47 5.04 -4.87 7.32
C GLN A 47 4.43 -5.37 6.01
N PHE A 48 3.23 -4.90 5.67
CA PHE A 48 2.61 -5.23 4.40
C PHE A 48 3.44 -4.72 3.20
N VAL A 49 3.85 -3.45 3.22
CA VAL A 49 4.73 -2.90 2.18
C VAL A 49 6.03 -3.70 2.07
N ARG A 50 6.65 -4.04 3.21
CA ARG A 50 7.86 -4.87 3.25
C ARG A 50 7.65 -6.23 2.58
N SER A 51 6.54 -6.91 2.85
CA SER A 51 6.24 -8.23 2.23
C SER A 51 6.16 -8.17 0.70
N VAL A 52 5.63 -7.06 0.15
CA VAL A 52 5.57 -6.81 -1.30
C VAL A 52 6.98 -6.64 -1.86
N LEU A 53 7.81 -5.82 -1.20
CA LEU A 53 9.19 -5.57 -1.62
C LEU A 53 10.10 -6.80 -1.51
N GLU A 54 9.83 -7.68 -0.54
CA GLU A 54 10.53 -8.97 -0.37
C GLU A 54 10.06 -10.04 -1.37
N GLY A 55 9.19 -9.70 -2.32
CA GLY A 55 8.84 -10.55 -3.46
C GLY A 55 7.64 -11.48 -3.22
N GLN A 56 7.02 -11.45 -2.04
CA GLN A 56 5.87 -12.31 -1.74
C GLN A 56 4.66 -12.03 -2.64
N ARG A 57 4.63 -10.86 -3.30
CA ARG A 57 3.54 -10.40 -4.18
C ARG A 57 4.00 -10.12 -5.62
N ASP A 58 5.10 -10.75 -6.06
CA ASP A 58 5.62 -10.62 -7.42
C ASP A 58 4.62 -11.07 -8.50
N SER A 59 3.79 -12.07 -8.21
CA SER A 59 2.74 -12.53 -9.12
C SER A 59 1.64 -11.49 -9.36
N ASP A 60 1.54 -10.47 -8.50
CA ASP A 60 0.53 -9.41 -8.56
C ASP A 60 1.07 -8.10 -9.14
N MET A 61 2.23 -8.11 -9.81
CA MET A 61 2.74 -6.91 -10.50
C MET A 61 1.69 -6.28 -11.42
N GLY A 62 1.66 -4.94 -11.45
CA GLY A 62 0.68 -4.19 -12.23
C GLY A 62 -0.70 -4.08 -11.59
N ARG A 63 -0.90 -4.61 -10.36
CA ARG A 63 -2.18 -4.56 -9.64
C ARG A 63 -2.19 -3.62 -8.43
N VAL A 64 -3.41 -3.25 -8.03
CA VAL A 64 -3.66 -2.58 -6.76
C VAL A 64 -3.75 -3.67 -5.68
N LEU A 65 -2.93 -3.54 -4.65
CA LEU A 65 -2.90 -4.43 -3.50
C LEU A 65 -3.61 -3.75 -2.33
N VAL A 66 -4.68 -4.37 -1.86
CA VAL A 66 -5.40 -3.97 -0.65
C VAL A 66 -4.94 -4.90 0.47
N ARG A 67 -4.65 -4.35 1.65
CA ARG A 67 -4.36 -5.19 2.82
C ARG A 67 -5.66 -5.89 3.24
N ASP A 68 -5.57 -7.17 3.60
CA ASP A 68 -6.74 -7.96 4.05
C ASP A 68 -7.51 -7.23 5.16
N GLY A 69 -8.84 -7.20 5.03
CA GLY A 69 -9.75 -6.45 5.90
C GLY A 69 -10.02 -4.99 5.47
N GLY A 70 -9.45 -4.53 4.35
CA GLY A 70 -9.74 -3.21 3.79
C GLY A 70 -11.10 -3.08 3.11
N GLN A 71 -11.67 -1.87 3.14
CA GLN A 71 -12.90 -1.52 2.42
C GLN A 71 -12.65 -1.57 0.90
N PRO A 72 -13.56 -2.15 0.08
CA PRO A 72 -13.36 -2.34 -1.36
C PRO A 72 -13.23 -1.04 -2.16
#